data_AF-A0A5C4S8B3-F1
#
_entry.id   AF-A0A5C4S8B3-F1
#
_cell.length_a   1.000
_cell.length_b   1.000
_cell.length_c   1.000
_cell.angle_alpha   90.00
_cell.angle_beta   90.00
_cell.angle_gamma   90.00
#
_symmetry.space_group_name_H-M   'P 1'
#
loop_
_entity.id
_entity.type
_entity.pdbx_description
1 polymer ?
#
loop_
_entity_poly.entity_id
_entity_poly.type
_entity_poly.pdbx_seq_one_letter_code
_entity_poly.pdbx_strand_id
1 'polypeptide(L)'
;MNNSKLRGLFRLLRFELSFAAGACVVLAEVLALGGWPTLRMGIFGFLSVFSIAAAVLALNDLFDIETDRINAPSRPLPAEVVTKREALEVEGDCFGAGVLSAVPEFMRSPKKAKPSTGELFDFEKDG
;
A
#
# COMPACT_ATOMS: atom_id res chain seq x y z
N MET A 1 16.93 5.71 -19.87
CA MET A 1 16.97 6.16 -18.47
C MET A 1 18.26 5.65 -17.85
N ASN A 2 19.11 6.51 -17.26
CA ASN A 2 20.41 6.07 -16.73
C ASN A 2 20.24 5.19 -15.48
N ASN A 3 21.13 4.20 -15.29
CA ASN A 3 21.09 3.26 -14.16
C ASN A 3 21.04 3.97 -12.78
N SER A 4 21.72 5.12 -12.65
CA SER A 4 21.71 5.93 -11.43
C SER A 4 20.33 6.49 -11.11
N LYS A 5 19.55 6.87 -12.14
CA LYS A 5 18.22 7.45 -11.98
C LYS A 5 17.18 6.40 -11.61
N LEU A 6 17.25 5.22 -12.25
CA LEU A 6 16.40 4.10 -11.89
C LEU A 6 16.63 3.67 -10.43
N ARG A 7 17.90 3.57 -9.99
CA ARG A 7 18.23 3.31 -8.59
C ARG A 7 17.74 4.41 -7.65
N GLY A 8 17.78 5.68 -8.08
CA GLY A 8 17.21 6.81 -7.34
C GLY A 8 15.70 6.67 -7.11
N LEU A 9 14.95 6.28 -8.15
CA LEU A 9 13.52 6.03 -8.06
C LEU A 9 13.19 4.86 -7.12
N PHE A 10 13.90 3.73 -7.24
CA PHE A 10 13.71 2.59 -6.31
C PHE A 10 13.98 2.96 -4.85
N ARG A 11 14.97 3.84 -4.61
CA ARG A 11 15.27 4.37 -3.28
C ARG A 11 14.20 5.34 -2.79
N LEU A 12 13.68 6.20 -3.66
CA LEU A 12 12.59 7.12 -3.33
C LEU A 12 11.32 6.37 -2.95
N LEU A 13 10.97 5.33 -3.72
CA LEU A 13 9.83 4.45 -3.41
C LEU A 13 10.04 3.61 -2.14
N ARG A 14 11.26 3.63 -1.57
CA ARG A 14 11.71 2.76 -0.49
C ARG A 14 11.23 1.32 -0.70
N PHE A 15 11.58 0.78 -1.87
CA PHE A 15 10.98 -0.46 -2.39
C PHE A 15 10.83 -1.57 -1.35
N GLU A 16 11.84 -1.83 -0.53
CA GLU A 16 11.82 -2.85 0.53
C GLU A 16 10.70 -2.61 1.56
N LEU A 17 10.51 -1.37 2.00
CA LEU A 17 9.51 -1.01 3.00
C LEU A 17 8.10 -1.05 2.42
N SER A 18 7.93 -0.53 1.20
CA SER A 18 6.66 -0.57 0.47
C SER A 18 6.26 -2.01 0.13
N PHE A 19 7.23 -2.85 -0.25
CA PHE A 19 7.04 -4.28 -0.49
C PHE A 19 6.59 -5.02 0.78
N ALA A 20 7.26 -4.75 1.91
CA ALA A 20 6.88 -5.31 3.19
C ALA A 20 5.43 -4.92 3.57
N ALA A 21 5.04 -3.66 3.35
CA ALA A 21 3.66 -3.22 3.59
C ALA A 21 2.63 -3.98 2.74
N GLY A 22 2.90 -4.17 1.45
CA GLY A 22 2.06 -4.98 0.57
C GLY A 22 1.99 -6.45 1.01
N ALA A 23 3.11 -7.05 1.40
CA ALA A 23 3.16 -8.44 1.88
C ALA A 23 2.37 -8.62 3.18
N CYS A 24 2.45 -7.65 4.10
CA CYS A 24 1.66 -7.65 5.34
C CYS A 24 0.16 -7.70 5.08
N VAL A 25 -0.32 -7.07 4.00
CA VAL A 25 -1.74 -7.08 3.63
C VAL A 25 -2.18 -8.44 3.14
N VAL A 26 -1.36 -9.13 2.33
CA VAL A 26 -1.66 -10.50 1.92
C VAL A 26 -1.73 -11.42 3.15
N LEU A 27 -0.84 -11.25 4.13
CA LEU A 27 -0.91 -11.98 5.39
C LEU A 27 -2.18 -11.65 6.18
N ALA A 28 -2.56 -10.37 6.23
CA ALA A 28 -3.79 -9.93 6.89
C ALA A 28 -5.03 -10.52 6.20
N GLU A 29 -5.04 -10.64 4.88
CA GLU A 29 -6.11 -11.31 4.12
C GLU A 29 -6.21 -12.79 4.47
N VAL A 30 -5.07 -13.50 4.57
CA VAL A 30 -5.05 -14.91 5.00
C VAL A 30 -5.68 -15.08 6.38
N LEU A 31 -5.29 -14.21 7.32
CA LEU A 31 -5.83 -14.21 8.68
C LEU A 31 -7.33 -13.87 8.70
N ALA A 32 -7.77 -12.89 7.93
CA ALA A 32 -9.16 -12.44 7.88
C ALA A 32 -10.11 -13.47 7.24
N LEU A 33 -9.62 -14.23 6.27
CA LEU A 33 -10.40 -15.26 5.57
C LEU A 33 -10.34 -16.63 6.25
N GLY A 34 -9.37 -16.86 7.15
CA GLY A 34 -9.11 -18.19 7.71
C GLY A 34 -8.57 -19.18 6.67
N GLY A 35 -7.98 -18.68 5.59
CA GLY A 35 -7.52 -19.45 4.43
C GLY A 35 -6.87 -18.56 3.38
N TRP A 36 -6.38 -19.15 2.30
CA TRP A 36 -5.69 -18.38 1.24
C TRP A 36 -6.65 -17.45 0.49
N PRO A 37 -6.29 -16.17 0.29
CA PRO A 37 -7.08 -15.30 -0.58
C PRO A 37 -7.06 -15.82 -2.01
N THR A 38 -8.09 -15.47 -2.77
CA THR A 38 -8.03 -15.68 -4.21
C THR A 38 -6.85 -14.91 -4.79
N LEU A 39 -6.22 -15.44 -5.84
CA LEU A 39 -5.05 -14.80 -6.48
C LEU A 39 -5.33 -13.34 -6.84
N ARG A 40 -6.56 -13.06 -7.29
CA ARG A 40 -7.03 -11.71 -7.60
C ARG A 40 -7.00 -10.80 -6.37
N MET A 41 -7.64 -11.22 -5.28
CA MET A 41 -7.70 -10.45 -4.03
C MET A 41 -6.31 -10.16 -3.48
N GLY A 42 -5.45 -11.19 -3.41
CA GLY A 42 -4.07 -11.04 -2.96
C GLY A 42 -3.25 -10.06 -3.81
N ILE A 43 -3.38 -10.12 -5.13
CA ILE A 43 -2.66 -9.21 -6.04
C ILE A 43 -3.18 -7.76 -5.88
N PHE A 44 -4.50 -7.54 -5.87
CA PHE A 44 -5.05 -6.19 -5.78
C PHE A 44 -4.86 -5.56 -4.39
N GLY A 45 -4.99 -6.35 -3.31
CA GLY A 45 -4.67 -5.93 -1.95
C GLY A 45 -3.19 -5.57 -1.80
N PHE A 46 -2.29 -6.42 -2.29
CA PHE A 46 -0.85 -6.15 -2.32
C PHE A 46 -0.55 -4.86 -3.09
N LEU A 47 -1.03 -4.74 -4.34
CA LEU A 47 -0.73 -3.60 -5.20
C LEU A 47 -1.30 -2.30 -4.64
N SER A 48 -2.49 -2.35 -4.03
CA SER A 48 -3.10 -1.18 -3.42
C SER A 48 -2.21 -0.63 -2.30
N VAL A 49 -1.85 -1.46 -1.32
CA VAL A 49 -1.08 -0.98 -0.16
C VAL A 49 0.38 -0.75 -0.47
N PHE A 50 0.99 -1.55 -1.35
CA PHE A 50 2.33 -1.27 -1.87
C PHE A 50 2.42 0.14 -2.48
N SER A 51 1.45 0.50 -3.33
CA SER A 51 1.46 1.78 -4.04
C SER A 51 1.13 2.94 -3.11
N ILE A 52 0.17 2.78 -2.18
CA ILE A 52 -0.11 3.80 -1.17
C ILE A 52 1.10 4.02 -0.25
N ALA A 53 1.76 2.95 0.20
CA ALA A 53 2.96 3.05 1.04
C ALA A 53 4.09 3.79 0.30
N ALA A 54 4.32 3.44 -0.96
CA ALA A 54 5.30 4.12 -1.81
C ALA A 54 5.00 5.61 -1.97
N ALA A 55 3.73 5.98 -2.19
CA ALA A 55 3.30 7.37 -2.29
C ALA A 55 3.55 8.14 -0.99
N VAL A 56 3.11 7.61 0.15
CA VAL A 56 3.30 8.25 1.46
C VAL A 56 4.78 8.42 1.80
N LEU A 57 5.62 7.42 1.49
CA LEU A 57 7.05 7.49 1.75
C LEU A 57 7.76 8.50 0.83
N ALA A 58 7.39 8.56 -0.45
CA ALA A 58 7.90 9.57 -1.38
C ALA A 58 7.47 10.99 -0.98
N LEU A 59 6.23 11.15 -0.52
CA LEU A 59 5.69 12.41 -0.01
C LEU A 59 6.45 12.88 1.24
N ASN A 60 6.74 11.95 2.17
CA ASN A 60 7.54 12.25 3.35
C ASN A 60 8.94 12.74 2.94
N ASP A 61 9.61 12.04 2.02
CA ASP A 61 10.92 12.44 1.52
C ASP A 61 10.88 13.82 0.81
N LEU A 62 9.75 14.20 0.19
CA LEU A 62 9.54 15.52 -0.43
C LEU A 62 9.41 16.65 0.61
N PHE A 63 8.70 16.41 1.71
CA PHE A 63 8.58 17.38 2.80
C PHE A 63 9.86 17.51 3.62
N ASP A 64 10.59 16.41 3.77
CA ASP A 64 11.82 16.35 4.56
C ASP A 64 13.07 16.83 3.80
N ILE A 65 12.97 17.36 2.57
CA ILE A 65 14.14 17.73 1.73
C ILE A 65 15.13 18.63 2.46
N GLU A 66 14.67 19.67 3.16
CA GLU A 66 15.56 20.61 3.84
C GLU A 66 16.26 19.96 5.03
N THR A 67 15.53 19.17 5.81
CA THR A 67 16.03 18.38 6.94
C THR A 67 17.03 17.32 6.47
N ASP A 68 16.71 16.60 5.40
CA ASP A 68 17.54 15.56 4.81
C ASP A 68 18.79 16.12 4.14
N ARG A 69 18.79 17.39 3.71
CA ARG A 69 20.00 18.05 3.19
C ARG A 69 21.11 18.12 4.23
N ILE A 70 20.75 18.19 5.51
CA ILE A 70 21.68 18.22 6.64
C ILE A 70 21.93 16.79 7.14
N ASN A 71 20.87 16.01 7.36
CA ASN A 71 20.94 14.72 8.05
C ASN A 71 21.29 13.53 7.14
N ALA A 72 20.90 13.59 5.87
CA ALA A 72 21.02 12.49 4.92
C ALA A 72 21.24 12.97 3.47
N PRO A 73 22.33 13.71 3.19
CA PRO A 73 22.56 14.37 1.90
C PRO A 73 22.66 13.39 0.72
N SER A 74 22.88 12.10 0.98
CA SER A 74 22.90 11.04 -0.04
C SER A 74 21.52 10.56 -0.50
N ARG A 75 20.43 11.05 0.09
CA ARG A 75 19.06 10.70 -0.31
C ARG A 75 18.76 11.22 -1.73
N PRO A 76 17.84 10.58 -2.47
CA PRO A 76 17.62 10.89 -3.89
C PRO A 76 17.26 12.35 -4.18
N LEU A 77 16.49 13.00 -3.29
CA LEU A 77 16.04 14.37 -3.46
C LEU A 77 17.11 15.42 -3.08
N PRO A 78 17.74 15.38 -1.88
CA PRO A 78 18.85 16.29 -1.58
C PRO A 78 20.07 16.13 -2.49
N ALA A 79 20.34 14.92 -2.96
CA ALA A 79 21.43 14.62 -3.89
C ALA A 79 21.11 15.00 -5.34
N GLU A 80 19.90 15.54 -5.61
CA GLU A 80 19.44 15.94 -6.94
C GLU A 80 19.45 14.82 -7.98
N VAL A 81 19.47 13.55 -7.54
CA VAL A 81 19.35 12.37 -8.41
C VAL A 81 17.93 12.24 -8.97
N VAL A 82 16.95 12.66 -8.17
CA VAL A 82 15.54 12.79 -8.54
C VAL A 82 15.12 14.23 -8.25
N THR A 83 14.41 14.86 -9.18
CA THR A 83 13.92 16.22 -9.00
C THR A 83 12.63 16.23 -8.15
N LYS A 84 12.33 17.37 -7.51
CA LYS A 84 11.07 17.54 -6.75
C LYS A 84 9.83 17.23 -7.59
N ARG A 85 9.85 17.65 -8.86
CA ARG A 85 8.75 17.41 -9.80
C ARG A 85 8.56 15.92 -10.08
N GLU A 86 9.64 15.19 -10.34
CA GLU A 86 9.59 13.75 -10.54
C GLU A 86 9.12 13.01 -9.28
N ALA A 87 9.51 13.49 -8.10
CA ALA A 87 9.02 12.93 -6.84
C ALA A 87 7.50 13.07 -6.71
N LEU A 88 6.96 14.25 -7.05
CA LEU A 88 5.53 14.53 -7.02
C LEU A 88 4.76 13.72 -8.07
N GLU A 89 5.32 13.58 -9.28
CA GLU A 89 4.75 12.73 -10.34
C GLU A 89 4.69 11.26 -9.87
N VAL A 90 5.79 10.74 -9.32
CA VAL A 90 5.86 9.36 -8.79
C VAL A 90 4.88 9.14 -7.63
N GLU A 91 4.80 10.09 -6.70
CA GLU A 91 3.87 10.06 -5.58
C GLU A 91 2.42 10.01 -6.05
N GLY A 92 2.02 10.93 -6.93
CA GLY A 92 0.67 11.00 -7.49
C GLY A 92 0.30 9.75 -8.30
N ASP A 93 1.22 9.24 -9.12
CA ASP A 93 1.03 8.00 -9.87
C ASP A 93 0.82 6.81 -8.95
N CYS A 94 1.62 6.70 -7.88
CA CYS A 94 1.51 5.63 -6.89
C CYS A 94 0.21 5.73 -6.09
N PHE A 95 -0.19 6.93 -5.68
CA PHE A 95 -1.45 7.15 -4.98
C PHE A 95 -2.65 6.76 -5.86
N GLY A 96 -2.67 7.23 -7.11
CA GLY A 96 -3.70 6.87 -8.09
C GLY A 96 -3.77 5.37 -8.35
N ALA A 97 -2.63 4.72 -8.58
CA ALA A 97 -2.56 3.26 -8.75
C ALA A 97 -3.07 2.50 -7.52
N GLY A 98 -2.74 2.99 -6.32
CA GLY A 98 -3.20 2.42 -5.06
C GLY A 98 -4.72 2.44 -4.91
N VAL A 99 -5.33 3.60 -5.17
CA VAL A 99 -6.79 3.78 -5.14
C VAL A 99 -7.47 2.93 -6.22
N LEU A 100 -6.98 2.98 -7.45
CA LEU A 100 -7.55 2.22 -8.57
C LEU A 100 -7.49 0.71 -8.32
N SER A 101 -6.44 0.22 -7.67
CA SER A 101 -6.30 -1.20 -7.33
C SER A 101 -7.32 -1.67 -6.30
N ALA A 102 -7.89 -0.78 -5.48
CA ALA A 102 -8.91 -1.14 -4.48
C ALA A 102 -10.34 -1.22 -5.05
N VAL A 103 -10.60 -0.57 -6.20
CA VAL A 103 -11.95 -0.44 -6.79
C VAL A 103 -12.57 -1.78 -7.22
N PRO A 104 -11.87 -2.70 -7.92
CA PRO A 104 -12.48 -3.91 -8.45
C PRO A 104 -13.03 -4.84 -7.36
N GLU A 105 -12.37 -4.90 -6.22
CA GLU A 105 -12.73 -5.69 -5.05
C GLU A 105 -13.88 -5.04 -4.28
N PHE A 106 -13.84 -3.70 -4.10
CA PHE A 106 -14.92 -2.97 -3.43
C PHE A 106 -16.25 -3.11 -4.19
N MET A 107 -16.23 -2.98 -5.51
CA MET A 107 -17.44 -3.06 -6.37
C MET A 107 -18.05 -4.46 -6.43
N ARG A 108 -17.29 -5.50 -6.08
CA ARG A 108 -17.73 -6.90 -6.13
C ARG A 108 -18.13 -7.48 -4.79
N SER A 109 -17.89 -6.80 -3.68
CA SER A 109 -18.24 -7.31 -2.35
C SER A 109 -19.76 -7.51 -2.29
N PRO A 110 -20.27 -8.77 -2.25
CA PRO A 110 -21.70 -8.99 -2.11
C PRO A 110 -22.11 -8.40 -0.75
N LYS A 111 -23.24 -7.69 -0.72
CA LYS A 111 -23.86 -7.26 0.55
C LYS A 111 -23.89 -8.49 1.47
N LYS A 112 -23.24 -8.41 2.64
CA LYS A 112 -23.25 -9.50 3.62
C LYS A 112 -24.69 -10.00 3.81
N ALA A 113 -24.88 -11.31 3.72
CA ALA A 113 -26.16 -11.94 4.01
C ALA A 113 -26.64 -11.49 5.39
N LYS A 114 -27.93 -11.19 5.48
CA LYS A 114 -28.63 -10.82 6.71
C LYS A 114 -28.35 -11.91 7.77
N PRO A 115 -28.00 -11.57 9.02
CA PRO A 115 -27.84 -12.60 10.05
C PRO A 115 -29.17 -13.35 10.17
N SER A 116 -29.14 -14.68 10.03
CA SER A 116 -30.30 -15.53 10.28
C SER A 116 -30.65 -15.40 11.77
N THR A 117 -31.81 -14.80 12.03
CA THR A 117 -32.38 -14.49 13.36
C THR A 117 -32.70 -15.74 14.21
N GLY A 118 -32.11 -16.90 13.89
CA GLY A 118 -32.43 -18.19 14.53
C GLY A 118 -31.43 -18.68 15.57
N GLU A 119 -30.15 -18.29 15.52
CA GLU A 119 -29.11 -18.92 16.36
C GLU A 119 -28.91 -18.22 17.73
N LEU A 120 -29.61 -17.12 17.99
CA LEU A 120 -29.49 -16.35 19.23
C LEU A 120 -30.48 -16.79 20.33
N PHE A 121 -31.42 -17.70 20.04
CA PHE A 121 -32.46 -18.13 20.98
C PHE A 121 -32.30 -19.57 21.50
N ASP A 122 -31.27 -20.31 21.08
CA ASP A 122 -31.05 -21.70 21.53
C ASP A 122 -30.14 -21.83 22.76
N PHE A 123 -29.60 -20.72 23.29
CA PHE A 123 -28.75 -20.74 24.50
C PHE A 123 -29.49 -20.56 25.83
N GLU A 124 -30.80 -20.29 25.82
CA GLU A 124 -31.57 -20.00 27.04
C GLU A 124 -32.52 -21.13 27.46
N LYS A 125 -32.40 -22.31 26.84
CA LYS A 125 -33.22 -23.49 27.20
C LYS A 125 -32.53 -24.55 28.06
N ASP A 126 -31.24 -24.40 28.34
CA ASP A 126 -30.43 -25.39 29.08
C ASP A 126 -29.95 -24.86 30.45
N GLY A 127 -30.82 -24.15 31.19
CA GLY A 127 -30.55 -23.65 32.55
C GLY A 127 -31.68 -23.90 33.53
#